data_AF-A0A2M6VTX9-F1
#
_entry.id   AF-A0A2M6VTX9-F1
#
_cell.length_a   1.000
_cell.length_b   1.000
_cell.length_c   1.000
_cell.angle_alpha   90.00
_cell.angle_beta   90.00
_cell.angle_gamma   90.00
#
_symmetry.space_group_name_H-M   'P 1'
#
loop_
_entity.id
_entity.type
_entity.pdbx_description
1 polymer ?
#
loop_
_entity_poly.entity_id
_entity_poly.type
_entity_poly.pdbx_seq_one_letter_code
_entity_poly.pdbx_strand_id
1 'polypeptide(L)'
;MKIIAVRNAQIHPQFQPTVHLGFDPATSDLSVSLYLPALATDESATGEGGLTLLESVVVNIADLRKRYDWCDHQTYFLAVHAGAFLPVFALYPETLPNRETAVDYAQRLKRNLLVGINVPFAAASDDELFITVNLNAQATDANIQVDEHCALVWSDAASSGAVRTMAFPFIHVQAPASVAAGGSALIELRIEDVAGQLLDREAVVCLEAVSGLVPFTRVRASHGLASVPVSAAGMSAGDEIRVKFGWKYFPGAEDARIAVVAA
;
A
#
# COMPACT_ATOMS: atom_id res chain seq x y z
N MET A 1 11.63 12.13 -5.02
CA MET A 1 10.59 11.23 -4.46
C MET A 1 9.20 11.83 -4.67
N LYS A 2 8.20 11.04 -5.06
CA LYS A 2 6.82 11.54 -5.29
C LYS A 2 6.03 11.62 -3.98
N ILE A 3 5.45 12.78 -3.69
CA ILE A 3 4.60 13.03 -2.52
C ILE A 3 3.17 13.30 -3.01
N ILE A 4 2.21 12.51 -2.55
CA ILE A 4 0.81 12.60 -2.92
C ILE A 4 0.01 13.07 -1.70
N ALA A 5 -0.37 14.35 -1.69
CA ALA A 5 -1.22 14.91 -0.64
C ALA A 5 -2.70 14.58 -0.90
N VAL A 6 -3.41 14.26 0.17
CA VAL A 6 -4.80 13.81 0.12
C VAL A 6 -5.64 14.56 1.14
N ARG A 7 -6.80 15.07 0.72
CA ARG A 7 -7.82 15.63 1.61
C ARG A 7 -8.72 14.51 2.11
N ASN A 8 -8.60 14.16 3.38
CA ASN A 8 -9.32 13.04 3.97
C ASN A 8 -10.37 13.55 4.98
N ALA A 9 -11.64 13.36 4.65
CA ALA A 9 -12.79 13.78 5.47
C ALA A 9 -12.94 12.99 6.79
N GLN A 10 -12.23 11.88 6.94
CA GLN A 10 -12.23 11.09 8.18
C GLN A 10 -11.24 11.62 9.22
N ILE A 11 -10.38 12.56 8.86
CA ILE A 11 -9.50 13.23 9.82
C ILE A 11 -10.32 14.24 10.62
N HIS A 12 -10.09 14.25 11.95
CA HIS A 12 -10.79 15.14 12.85
C HIS A 12 -10.67 16.62 12.40
N PRO A 13 -11.76 17.39 12.30
CA PRO A 13 -11.76 18.76 11.80
C PRO A 13 -10.80 19.72 12.51
N GLN A 14 -10.56 19.50 13.80
CA GLN A 14 -9.64 20.31 14.62
C GLN A 14 -8.17 19.90 14.48
N PHE A 15 -7.89 18.73 13.90
CA PHE A 15 -6.51 18.32 13.60
C PHE A 15 -6.14 18.83 12.21
N GLN A 16 -5.53 20.01 12.19
CA GLN A 16 -5.08 20.69 10.96
C GLN A 16 -3.56 20.94 11.03
N PRO A 17 -2.75 19.87 10.99
CA PRO A 17 -1.31 20.04 11.02
C PRO A 17 -0.79 20.67 9.73
N THR A 18 0.37 21.31 9.84
CA THR A 18 1.24 21.56 8.71
C THR A 18 2.34 20.50 8.71
N VAL A 19 2.56 19.83 7.58
CA VAL A 19 3.54 18.75 7.44
C VAL A 19 4.65 19.18 6.50
N HIS A 20 5.90 19.13 6.94
CA HIS A 20 7.04 19.33 6.06
C HIS A 20 7.70 17.98 5.79
N LEU A 21 7.97 17.68 4.51
CA LEU A 21 8.67 16.48 4.11
C LEU A 21 9.95 16.84 3.36
N GLY A 22 11.00 16.07 3.59
CA GLY A 22 12.21 16.16 2.80
C GLY A 22 12.84 14.80 2.57
N PHE A 23 13.59 14.65 1.49
CA PHE A 23 14.25 13.41 1.14
C PHE A 23 15.72 13.64 0.77
N ASP A 24 16.63 13.06 1.53
CA ASP A 24 18.06 13.06 1.20
C ASP A 24 18.40 11.82 0.36
N PRO A 25 18.70 11.97 -0.95
CA PRO A 25 19.03 10.84 -1.81
C PRO A 25 20.41 10.23 -1.52
N ALA A 26 21.31 10.94 -0.82
CA ALA A 26 22.63 10.42 -0.48
C ALA A 26 22.58 9.43 0.69
N THR A 27 21.68 9.66 1.64
CA THR A 27 21.49 8.79 2.81
C THR A 27 20.24 7.92 2.73
N SER A 28 19.36 8.17 1.76
CA SER A 28 18.01 7.60 1.66
C SER A 28 17.13 7.93 2.88
N ASP A 29 17.31 9.12 3.45
CA ASP A 29 16.53 9.57 4.62
C ASP A 29 15.28 10.35 4.20
N LEU A 30 14.11 9.86 4.61
CA LEU A 30 12.85 10.59 4.55
C LEU A 30 12.61 11.31 5.88
N SER A 31 12.71 12.64 5.87
CA SER A 31 12.36 13.48 7.02
C SER A 31 10.89 13.90 6.97
N VAL A 32 10.23 13.86 8.12
CA VAL A 32 8.84 14.30 8.29
C VAL A 32 8.74 15.13 9.57
N SER A 33 8.35 16.39 9.43
CA SER A 33 8.14 17.31 10.54
C SER A 33 6.67 17.70 10.64
N LEU A 34 6.14 17.68 11.86
CA LEU A 34 4.77 18.02 12.20
C LEU A 34 4.74 19.37 12.92
N TYR A 35 3.94 20.29 12.39
CA TYR A 35 3.71 21.61 12.98
C TYR A 35 2.23 21.80 13.30
N LEU A 36 1.95 22.57 14.36
CA LEU A 36 0.61 23.10 14.64
C LEU A 36 0.64 24.62 14.61
N PRO A 37 -0.51 25.27 14.34
CA PRO A 37 -0.67 26.70 14.58
C PRO A 37 -0.29 27.05 16.02
N ALA A 38 0.52 28.09 16.20
CA ALA A 38 0.83 28.60 17.52
C ALA A 38 -0.46 28.98 18.24
N LEU A 39 -0.57 28.60 19.52
CA LEU A 39 -1.67 29.06 20.35
C LEU A 39 -1.57 30.58 20.46
N ALA A 40 -2.63 31.30 20.07
CA ALA A 40 -2.69 32.74 20.26
C ALA A 40 -2.54 33.04 21.75
N THR A 41 -1.43 33.67 22.14
CA THR A 41 -1.32 34.34 23.42
C THR A 41 -1.96 35.73 23.26
N ASP A 42 -2.73 36.18 24.25
CA ASP A 42 -3.59 37.38 24.21
C ASP A 42 -2.88 38.70 23.82
N GLU A 43 -1.57 38.73 23.61
CA GLU A 43 -0.77 39.95 23.45
C GLU A 43 -0.31 40.27 22.01
N SER A 44 -0.70 39.53 20.97
CA SER A 44 -0.29 39.88 19.59
C SER A 44 -1.34 39.64 18.50
N ALA A 45 -2.41 40.43 18.52
CA ALA A 45 -3.46 40.43 17.50
C ALA A 45 -3.03 41.01 16.12
N THR A 46 -1.74 40.98 15.76
CA THR A 46 -1.23 41.47 14.46
C THR A 46 -0.12 40.63 13.82
N GLY A 47 0.26 39.48 14.38
CA GLY A 47 1.32 38.63 13.82
C GLY A 47 0.78 37.56 12.87
N GLU A 48 1.46 37.33 11.74
CA GLU A 48 1.31 36.10 10.94
C GLU A 48 1.30 34.89 11.89
N GLY A 49 0.28 34.05 11.79
CA GLY A 49 0.13 32.89 12.67
C GLY A 49 1.34 31.99 12.56
N GLY A 50 2.23 32.04 13.56
CA GLY A 50 3.44 31.23 13.60
C GLY A 50 3.11 29.73 13.66
N LEU A 51 3.99 28.91 13.12
CA LEU A 51 3.92 27.46 13.26
C LEU A 51 4.88 27.03 14.38
N THR A 52 4.39 26.19 15.29
CA THR A 52 5.20 25.55 16.32
C THR A 52 5.51 24.13 15.89
N LEU A 53 6.80 23.79 15.80
CA LEU A 53 7.24 22.41 15.59
C LEU A 53 6.82 21.57 16.79
N LEU A 54 6.03 20.53 16.55
CA LEU A 54 5.70 19.53 17.56
C LEU A 54 6.77 18.45 17.62
N GLU A 55 7.06 17.85 16.47
CA GLU A 55 7.97 16.71 16.38
C GLU A 55 8.52 16.57 14.96
N SER A 56 9.71 15.99 14.85
CA SER A 56 10.32 15.61 13.59
C SER A 56 10.90 14.21 13.70
N VAL A 57 10.67 13.40 12.67
CA VAL A 57 11.18 12.02 12.57
C VAL A 57 11.90 11.85 11.24
N VAL A 58 12.97 11.07 11.26
CA VAL A 58 13.68 10.62 10.06
C VAL A 58 13.49 9.12 9.91
N VAL A 59 13.10 8.69 8.72
CA VAL A 59 12.97 7.28 8.34
C VAL A 59 14.01 6.99 7.26
N ASN A 60 15.02 6.21 7.61
CA ASN A 60 15.97 5.72 6.63
C ASN A 60 15.32 4.61 5.79
N ILE A 61 15.12 4.86 4.50
CA ILE A 61 14.47 3.91 3.57
C ILE A 61 15.37 2.70 3.33
N ALA A 62 16.69 2.88 3.31
CA ALA A 62 17.64 1.78 3.14
C ALA A 62 17.61 0.79 4.32
N ASP A 63 17.39 1.26 5.54
CA ASP A 63 17.16 0.40 6.72
C ASP A 63 15.77 -0.23 6.70
N LEU A 64 14.75 0.51 6.25
CA LEU A 64 13.40 -0.02 6.10
C LEU A 64 13.37 -1.23 5.15
N ARG A 65 14.15 -1.19 4.05
CA ARG A 65 14.34 -2.30 3.09
C ARG A 65 14.90 -3.58 3.71
N LYS A 66 15.60 -3.49 4.84
CA LYS A 66 16.19 -4.65 5.53
C LYS A 66 15.21 -5.38 6.45
N ARG A 67 14.01 -4.81 6.68
CA ARG A 67 13.01 -5.42 7.55
C ARG A 67 12.44 -6.69 6.91
N TYR A 68 12.08 -7.66 7.74
CA TYR A 68 11.47 -8.93 7.30
C TYR A 68 10.09 -8.73 6.62
N ASP A 69 9.44 -7.60 6.90
CA ASP A 69 8.13 -7.24 6.38
C ASP A 69 8.20 -6.43 5.07
N TRP A 70 9.40 -6.16 4.55
CA TRP A 70 9.60 -5.52 3.25
C TRP A 70 9.26 -6.49 2.11
N CYS A 71 8.25 -6.15 1.31
CA CYS A 71 7.80 -6.96 0.19
C CYS A 71 7.04 -6.13 -0.86
N ASP A 72 6.70 -6.77 -1.99
CA ASP A 72 5.79 -6.21 -2.99
C ASP A 72 4.46 -5.81 -2.35
N HIS A 73 3.85 -4.74 -2.86
CA HIS A 73 2.55 -4.23 -2.41
C HIS A 73 2.51 -4.02 -0.89
N GLN A 74 3.51 -3.32 -0.33
CA GLN A 74 3.60 -3.02 1.10
C GLN A 74 3.37 -1.53 1.36
N THR A 75 2.79 -1.19 2.51
CA THR A 75 2.71 0.20 2.98
C THR A 75 3.20 0.30 4.41
N TYR A 76 4.10 1.24 4.67
CA TYR A 76 4.52 1.61 6.01
C TYR A 76 3.88 2.93 6.42
N PHE A 77 3.61 3.12 7.71
CA PHE A 77 3.03 4.38 8.21
C PHE A 77 3.84 5.00 9.32
N LEU A 78 4.00 6.32 9.22
CA LEU A 78 4.19 7.22 10.35
C LEU A 78 2.80 7.69 10.80
N ALA A 79 2.30 7.10 11.87
CA ALA A 79 1.04 7.50 12.47
C ALA A 79 1.27 8.51 13.59
N VAL A 80 0.28 9.37 13.81
CA VAL A 80 0.27 10.33 14.92
C VAL A 80 -0.79 9.92 15.93
N HIS A 81 -0.42 9.95 17.21
CA HIS A 81 -1.33 9.76 18.33
C HIS A 81 -0.99 10.75 19.43
N ALA A 82 -1.99 11.45 19.96
CA ALA A 82 -1.81 12.44 21.03
C ALA A 82 -0.70 13.49 20.73
N GLY A 83 -0.56 13.90 19.48
CA GLY A 83 0.41 14.93 19.06
C GLY A 83 1.83 14.41 18.83
N ALA A 84 2.09 13.11 18.97
CA ALA A 84 3.38 12.49 18.73
C ALA A 84 3.36 11.44 17.61
N PHE A 85 4.47 11.29 16.90
CA PHE A 85 4.70 10.20 15.97
C PHE A 85 4.88 8.88 16.73
N LEU A 86 4.31 7.83 16.16
CA LEU A 86 4.54 6.46 16.57
C LEU A 86 5.66 5.84 15.73
N PRO A 87 6.33 4.78 16.24
CA PRO A 87 7.29 4.02 15.45
C PRO A 87 6.69 3.55 14.12
N VAL A 88 7.51 3.59 13.05
CA VAL A 88 7.11 3.13 11.72
C VAL A 88 6.70 1.67 11.77
N PHE A 89 5.49 1.39 11.31
CA PHE A 89 4.95 0.03 11.23
C PHE A 89 4.49 -0.30 9.81
N ALA A 90 4.43 -1.59 9.50
CA ALA A 90 3.90 -2.11 8.24
C ALA A 90 2.38 -2.32 8.36
N LEU A 91 1.60 -1.70 7.48
CA LEU A 91 0.13 -1.71 7.54
C LEU A 91 -0.43 -3.12 7.44
N TYR A 92 -0.06 -3.86 6.39
CA TYR A 92 -0.74 -5.13 6.08
C TYR A 92 -0.49 -6.22 7.12
N PRO A 93 0.72 -6.42 7.68
CA PRO A 93 0.92 -7.30 8.82
C PRO A 93 0.05 -6.95 10.04
N GLU A 94 -0.17 -5.65 10.30
CA GLU A 94 -0.95 -5.15 11.43
C GLU A 94 -2.46 -5.34 11.23
N THR A 95 -2.96 -5.24 10.01
CA THR A 95 -4.40 -5.36 9.71
C THR A 95 -4.83 -6.77 9.34
N LEU A 96 -3.92 -7.62 8.86
CA LEU A 96 -4.20 -8.96 8.37
C LEU A 96 -4.90 -9.87 9.40
N PRO A 97 -4.50 -9.92 10.69
CA PRO A 97 -5.13 -10.81 11.67
C PRO A 97 -6.63 -10.57 11.85
N ASN A 98 -7.05 -9.31 11.79
CA ASN A 98 -8.45 -8.90 11.94
C ASN A 98 -9.15 -8.66 10.59
N ARG A 99 -8.41 -8.76 9.47
CA ARG A 99 -8.88 -8.40 8.11
C ARG A 99 -9.47 -7.00 8.05
N GLU A 100 -8.85 -6.07 8.76
CA GLU A 100 -9.31 -4.69 8.87
C GLU A 100 -8.87 -3.86 7.66
N THR A 101 -9.68 -2.87 7.30
CA THR A 101 -9.19 -1.80 6.43
C THR A 101 -8.24 -0.88 7.21
N ALA A 102 -7.44 -0.08 6.49
CA ALA A 102 -6.60 0.93 7.13
C ALA A 102 -7.43 1.95 7.95
N VAL A 103 -8.68 2.20 7.54
CA VAL A 103 -9.61 3.10 8.26
C VAL A 103 -10.05 2.46 9.56
N ASP A 104 -10.46 1.20 9.54
CA ASP A 104 -10.91 0.48 10.74
C ASP A 104 -9.78 0.38 11.77
N TYR A 105 -8.55 0.07 11.30
CA TYR A 105 -7.35 0.04 12.13
C TYR A 105 -7.06 1.39 12.79
N ALA A 106 -7.11 2.47 12.00
CA ALA A 106 -6.88 3.84 12.49
C ALA A 106 -7.92 4.25 13.54
N GLN A 107 -9.20 3.96 13.29
CA GLN A 107 -10.30 4.28 14.20
C GLN A 107 -10.23 3.49 15.50
N ARG A 108 -10.02 2.16 15.42
CA ARG A 108 -9.90 1.27 16.59
C ARG A 108 -8.79 1.72 17.53
N LEU A 109 -7.65 2.11 16.97
CA LEU A 109 -6.48 2.55 17.75
C LEU A 109 -6.47 4.06 18.04
N LYS A 110 -7.44 4.83 17.53
CA LYS A 110 -7.51 6.30 17.65
C LYS A 110 -6.22 6.98 17.17
N ARG A 111 -5.73 6.56 15.99
CA ARG A 111 -4.49 7.04 15.37
C ARG A 111 -4.80 7.74 14.05
N ASN A 112 -4.03 8.78 13.74
CA ASN A 112 -4.04 9.39 12.41
C ASN A 112 -2.93 8.77 11.57
N LEU A 113 -3.27 8.03 10.52
CA LEU A 113 -2.31 7.47 9.57
C LEU A 113 -1.81 8.59 8.64
N LEU A 114 -0.90 9.43 9.14
CA LEU A 114 -0.52 10.71 8.52
C LEU A 114 0.31 10.52 7.26
N VAL A 115 1.47 9.87 7.35
CA VAL A 115 2.37 9.65 6.20
C VAL A 115 2.49 8.16 5.92
N GLY A 116 2.13 7.78 4.69
CA GLY A 116 2.29 6.42 4.17
C GLY A 116 3.47 6.34 3.22
N ILE A 117 4.41 5.44 3.46
CA ILE A 117 5.51 5.08 2.56
C ILE A 117 5.08 3.84 1.80
N ASN A 118 4.80 3.98 0.50
CA ASN A 118 4.18 2.93 -0.30
C ASN A 118 5.23 2.27 -1.19
N VAL A 119 5.27 0.94 -1.15
CA VAL A 119 6.23 0.07 -1.82
C VAL A 119 5.48 -0.77 -2.87
N PRO A 120 5.45 -0.34 -4.15
CA PRO A 120 4.78 -1.09 -5.20
C PRO A 120 5.44 -2.46 -5.40
N PHE A 121 6.77 -2.45 -5.49
CA PHE A 121 7.61 -3.63 -5.66
C PHE A 121 8.74 -3.61 -4.64
N ALA A 122 9.13 -4.77 -4.11
CA ALA A 122 10.21 -4.90 -3.15
C ALA A 122 11.56 -4.42 -3.73
N ALA A 123 11.75 -4.58 -5.04
CA ALA A 123 12.93 -4.17 -5.76
C ALA A 123 12.90 -2.71 -6.26
N ALA A 124 11.81 -1.97 -6.01
CA ALA A 124 11.64 -0.60 -6.48
C ALA A 124 12.77 0.30 -5.96
N SER A 125 13.32 1.20 -6.79
CA SER A 125 14.22 2.25 -6.34
C SER A 125 13.48 3.32 -5.51
N ASP A 126 14.21 4.23 -4.86
CA ASP A 126 13.60 5.23 -3.96
C ASP A 126 12.66 6.21 -4.70
N ASP A 127 12.90 6.47 -5.99
CA ASP A 127 12.06 7.30 -6.85
C ASP A 127 10.81 6.57 -7.38
N GLU A 128 10.82 5.23 -7.39
CA GLU A 128 9.67 4.39 -7.71
C GLU A 128 8.72 4.23 -6.51
N LEU A 129 9.22 4.48 -5.29
CA LEU A 129 8.36 4.61 -4.12
C LEU A 129 7.52 5.88 -4.23
N PHE A 130 6.33 5.85 -3.64
CA PHE A 130 5.50 7.04 -3.51
C PHE A 130 5.05 7.22 -2.07
N ILE A 131 5.04 8.47 -1.63
CA ILE A 131 4.59 8.85 -0.30
C ILE A 131 3.18 9.39 -0.40
N THR A 132 2.31 9.02 0.53
CA THR A 132 0.98 9.61 0.65
C THR A 132 0.87 10.37 1.96
N VAL A 133 0.33 11.59 1.93
CA VAL A 133 0.10 12.40 3.13
C VAL A 133 -1.39 12.64 3.31
N ASN A 134 -1.97 12.06 4.34
CA ASN A 134 -3.38 12.22 4.71
C ASN A 134 -3.55 13.50 5.52
N LEU A 135 -4.13 14.53 4.91
CA LEU A 135 -4.40 15.82 5.53
C LEU A 135 -5.91 16.00 5.73
N ASN A 136 -6.27 16.98 6.56
CA ASN A 136 -7.65 17.33 6.80
C ASN A 136 -8.39 17.66 5.49
N ALA A 137 -9.70 17.44 5.42
CA ALA A 137 -10.51 17.79 4.25
C ALA A 137 -10.40 19.27 3.84
N GLN A 138 -10.12 20.18 4.77
CA GLN A 138 -9.94 21.61 4.50
C GLN A 138 -8.49 22.02 4.23
N ALA A 139 -7.57 21.06 4.10
CA ALA A 139 -6.16 21.35 3.89
C ALA A 139 -5.91 22.07 2.56
N THR A 140 -4.98 23.02 2.61
CA THR A 140 -4.50 23.82 1.47
C THR A 140 -3.01 23.64 1.30
N ASP A 141 -2.41 24.31 0.32
CA ASP A 141 -0.96 24.30 0.10
C ASP A 141 -0.16 24.80 1.31
N ALA A 142 -0.78 25.60 2.19
CA ALA A 142 -0.14 26.03 3.43
C ALA A 142 0.06 24.90 4.46
N ASN A 143 -0.65 23.78 4.31
CA ASN A 143 -0.60 22.65 5.23
C ASN A 143 0.44 21.58 4.83
N ILE A 144 1.12 21.73 3.70
CA ILE A 144 2.17 20.81 3.29
C ILE A 144 3.29 21.54 2.56
N GLN A 145 4.52 21.26 2.98
CA GLN A 145 5.72 21.74 2.32
C GLN A 145 6.61 20.55 2.00
N VAL A 146 7.29 20.60 0.85
CA VAL A 146 8.25 19.58 0.44
C VAL A 146 9.54 20.24 -0.01
N ASP A 147 10.67 19.56 0.17
CA ASP A 147 11.97 20.04 -0.33
C ASP A 147 12.14 19.85 -1.84
N GLU A 148 13.30 20.27 -2.36
CA GLU A 148 13.65 20.21 -3.79
C GLU A 148 13.82 18.79 -4.34
N HIS A 149 14.01 17.79 -3.47
CA HIS A 149 14.12 16.38 -3.87
C HIS A 149 12.76 15.69 -3.93
N CYS A 150 11.70 16.39 -3.56
CA CYS A 150 10.34 15.90 -3.53
C CYS A 150 9.47 16.58 -4.59
N ALA A 151 8.55 15.81 -5.18
CA ALA A 151 7.56 16.32 -6.11
C ALA A 151 6.16 16.17 -5.49
N LEU A 152 5.57 17.30 -5.08
CA LEU A 152 4.23 17.35 -4.49
C LEU A 152 3.14 17.32 -5.56
N VAL A 153 2.15 16.45 -5.37
CA VAL A 153 0.92 16.38 -6.18
C VAL A 153 -0.27 16.25 -5.24
N TRP A 154 -1.32 17.03 -5.48
CA TRP A 154 -2.61 16.82 -4.83
C TRP A 154 -3.40 15.74 -5.56
N SER A 155 -3.97 14.81 -4.80
CA SER A 155 -4.86 13.78 -5.31
C SER A 155 -6.32 14.21 -5.20
N ASP A 156 -7.11 13.85 -6.21
CA ASP A 156 -8.59 13.92 -6.16
C ASP A 156 -9.20 12.75 -5.38
N ALA A 157 -8.39 11.77 -4.96
CA ALA A 157 -8.84 10.66 -4.14
C ALA A 157 -9.26 11.12 -2.73
N ALA A 158 -10.25 10.44 -2.14
CA ALA A 158 -10.76 10.78 -0.82
C ALA A 158 -9.90 10.27 0.36
N SER A 159 -8.89 9.43 0.11
CA SER A 159 -7.99 8.90 1.13
C SER A 159 -6.69 8.35 0.52
N SER A 160 -5.62 8.24 1.32
CA SER A 160 -4.40 7.54 0.87
C SER A 160 -4.67 6.07 0.50
N GLY A 161 -5.70 5.45 1.07
CA GLY A 161 -6.14 4.12 0.65
C GLY A 161 -6.60 4.08 -0.80
N ALA A 162 -7.41 5.07 -1.20
CA ALA A 162 -7.86 5.21 -2.58
C ALA A 162 -6.71 5.59 -3.54
N VAL A 163 -5.70 6.34 -3.08
CA VAL A 163 -4.48 6.57 -3.87
C VAL A 163 -3.77 5.24 -4.15
N ARG A 164 -3.58 4.40 -3.12
CA ARG A 164 -2.93 3.10 -3.28
C ARG A 164 -3.67 2.21 -4.27
N THR A 165 -5.00 2.20 -4.26
CA THR A 165 -5.78 1.42 -5.24
C THR A 165 -5.61 1.90 -6.68
N MET A 166 -5.06 3.10 -6.93
CA MET A 166 -4.77 3.58 -8.29
C MET A 166 -3.29 3.44 -8.67
N ALA A 167 -2.40 3.35 -7.69
CA ALA A 167 -0.95 3.42 -7.90
C ALA A 167 -0.22 2.08 -7.69
N PHE A 168 -0.80 1.15 -6.92
CA PHE A 168 -0.20 -0.16 -6.73
C PHE A 168 -0.47 -1.12 -7.88
N PRO A 169 0.42 -2.11 -8.08
CA PRO A 169 0.23 -3.15 -9.07
C PRO A 169 -0.98 -4.03 -8.74
N PHE A 170 -1.69 -4.40 -9.79
CA PHE A 170 -2.80 -5.35 -9.79
C PHE A 170 -2.31 -6.73 -10.23
N ILE A 171 -2.90 -7.77 -9.65
CA ILE A 171 -2.74 -9.14 -10.15
C ILE A 171 -3.99 -9.44 -10.97
N HIS A 172 -3.80 -9.78 -12.24
CA HIS A 172 -4.86 -10.30 -13.09
C HIS A 172 -4.54 -11.74 -13.46
N VAL A 173 -5.56 -12.60 -13.51
CA VAL A 173 -5.40 -14.02 -13.85
C VAL A 173 -6.40 -14.45 -14.90
N GLN A 174 -5.93 -15.26 -15.84
CA GLN A 174 -6.76 -15.88 -16.85
C GLN A 174 -6.65 -17.39 -16.70
N ALA A 175 -7.77 -18.02 -16.37
CA ALA A 175 -7.87 -19.46 -16.22
C ALA A 175 -8.75 -20.05 -17.34
N PRO A 176 -8.46 -21.29 -17.79
CA PRO A 176 -9.38 -21.99 -18.67
C PRO A 176 -10.71 -22.24 -17.96
N ALA A 177 -11.81 -22.24 -18.71
CA ALA A 177 -13.14 -22.43 -18.12
C ALA A 177 -13.31 -23.82 -17.46
N SER A 178 -12.62 -24.84 -17.96
CA SER A 178 -12.76 -26.20 -17.47
C SER A 178 -11.50 -27.05 -17.64
N VAL A 179 -11.41 -28.11 -16.83
CA VAL A 179 -10.42 -29.18 -16.94
C VAL A 179 -11.10 -30.54 -16.70
N ALA A 180 -10.64 -31.59 -17.38
CA ALA A 180 -11.12 -32.94 -17.11
C ALA A 180 -10.79 -33.39 -15.67
N ALA A 181 -11.62 -34.25 -15.09
CA ALA A 181 -11.35 -34.91 -13.82
C ALA A 181 -9.98 -35.62 -13.84
N GLY A 182 -9.15 -35.39 -12.82
CA GLY A 182 -7.77 -35.88 -12.78
C GLY A 182 -6.78 -35.15 -13.72
N GLY A 183 -7.27 -34.22 -14.55
CA GLY A 183 -6.48 -33.43 -15.49
C GLY A 183 -5.66 -32.33 -14.83
N SER A 184 -4.97 -31.56 -15.66
CA SER A 184 -4.21 -30.38 -15.25
C SER A 184 -4.48 -29.21 -16.19
N ALA A 185 -4.36 -28.00 -15.65
CA ALA A 185 -4.57 -26.75 -16.37
C ALA A 185 -3.46 -25.76 -16.02
N LEU A 186 -3.35 -24.70 -16.83
CA LEU A 186 -2.43 -23.59 -16.60
C LEU A 186 -3.25 -22.32 -16.41
N ILE A 187 -2.98 -21.59 -15.33
CA ILE A 187 -3.52 -20.25 -15.11
C ILE A 187 -2.43 -19.26 -15.53
N GLU A 188 -2.77 -18.35 -16.43
CA GLU A 188 -1.90 -17.24 -16.81
C GLU A 188 -2.05 -16.10 -15.80
N LEU A 189 -0.92 -15.53 -15.38
CA LEU A 189 -0.87 -14.42 -14.45
C LEU A 189 -0.22 -13.22 -15.11
N ARG A 190 -0.80 -12.04 -14.87
CA ARG A 190 -0.33 -10.75 -15.36
C ARG A 190 -0.28 -9.76 -14.19
N ILE A 191 0.81 -9.02 -14.09
CA ILE A 191 0.95 -7.90 -13.15
C ILE A 191 0.74 -6.60 -13.94
N GLU A 192 -0.29 -5.86 -13.59
CA GLU A 192 -0.77 -4.73 -14.39
C GLU A 192 -0.91 -3.46 -13.55
N ASP A 193 -0.94 -2.31 -14.21
CA ASP A 193 -1.39 -1.06 -13.58
C ASP A 193 -2.92 -0.94 -13.61
N VAL A 194 -3.43 0.18 -13.09
CA VAL A 194 -4.88 0.45 -13.02
C VAL A 194 -5.54 0.56 -14.41
N ALA A 195 -4.77 0.78 -15.48
CA ALA A 195 -5.26 0.84 -16.85
C ALA A 195 -5.23 -0.53 -17.56
N GLY A 196 -4.78 -1.60 -16.87
CA GLY A 196 -4.60 -2.92 -17.44
C GLY A 196 -3.32 -3.04 -18.29
N GLN A 197 -2.39 -2.10 -18.18
CA GLN A 197 -1.12 -2.18 -18.86
C GLN A 197 -0.16 -3.08 -18.07
N LEU A 198 0.47 -4.03 -18.77
CA LEU A 198 1.46 -4.92 -18.18
C LEU A 198 2.65 -4.14 -17.62
N LEU A 199 3.02 -4.42 -16.38
CA LEU A 199 4.17 -3.84 -15.71
C LEU A 199 5.41 -4.71 -15.92
N ASP A 200 6.42 -4.17 -16.59
CA ASP A 200 7.69 -4.84 -16.83
C ASP A 200 8.56 -4.87 -15.55
N ARG A 201 8.20 -5.75 -14.63
CA ARG A 201 8.85 -5.90 -13.31
C ARG A 201 8.89 -7.37 -12.88
N GLU A 202 9.88 -7.69 -12.06
CA GLU A 202 9.90 -8.94 -11.29
C GLU A 202 9.02 -8.77 -10.04
N ALA A 203 8.19 -9.77 -9.74
CA ALA A 203 7.34 -9.75 -8.55
C ALA A 203 7.10 -11.16 -8.00
N VAL A 204 6.84 -11.28 -6.69
CA VAL A 204 6.50 -12.57 -6.07
C VAL A 204 5.03 -12.58 -5.65
N VAL A 205 4.26 -13.44 -6.30
CA VAL A 205 2.84 -13.66 -6.00
C VAL A 205 2.68 -14.89 -5.12
N CYS A 206 1.92 -14.76 -4.04
CA CYS A 206 1.54 -15.83 -3.14
C CYS A 206 0.25 -16.49 -3.60
N LEU A 207 0.19 -17.81 -3.49
CA LEU A 207 -0.89 -18.67 -3.96
C LEU A 207 -1.51 -19.41 -2.78
N GLU A 208 -2.84 -19.43 -2.72
CA GLU A 208 -3.61 -20.22 -1.75
C GLU A 208 -4.59 -21.10 -2.51
N ALA A 209 -4.38 -22.41 -2.45
CA ALA A 209 -5.32 -23.38 -2.98
C ALA A 209 -6.53 -23.48 -2.03
N VAL A 210 -7.71 -23.11 -2.51
CA VAL A 210 -8.98 -23.29 -1.79
C VAL A 210 -9.54 -24.67 -2.08
N SER A 211 -9.45 -25.12 -3.34
CA SER A 211 -9.81 -26.45 -3.81
C SER A 211 -8.96 -26.83 -5.02
N GLY A 212 -8.73 -28.13 -5.21
CA GLY A 212 -7.75 -28.64 -6.16
C GLY A 212 -6.31 -28.50 -5.67
N LEU A 213 -5.35 -28.79 -6.55
CA LEU A 213 -3.93 -28.82 -6.20
C LEU A 213 -3.14 -27.74 -6.93
N VAL A 214 -2.31 -27.02 -6.19
CA VAL A 214 -1.28 -26.11 -6.69
C VAL A 214 0.06 -26.58 -6.11
N PRO A 215 1.09 -26.86 -6.94
CA PRO A 215 2.31 -27.53 -6.47
C PRO A 215 3.23 -26.62 -5.63
N PHE A 216 2.99 -25.32 -5.59
CA PHE A 216 3.78 -24.36 -4.84
C PHE A 216 2.91 -23.22 -4.30
N THR A 217 3.39 -22.57 -3.24
CA THR A 217 2.68 -21.48 -2.55
C THR A 217 3.10 -20.09 -3.03
N ARG A 218 4.09 -20.00 -3.92
CA ARG A 218 4.60 -18.75 -4.48
C ARG A 218 5.05 -18.96 -5.92
N VAL A 219 4.82 -17.96 -6.76
CA VAL A 219 5.33 -17.89 -8.13
C VAL A 219 6.06 -16.56 -8.31
N ARG A 220 7.18 -16.59 -9.05
CA ARG A 220 7.86 -15.38 -9.50
C ARG A 220 7.30 -15.01 -10.87
N ALA A 221 6.75 -13.81 -10.99
CA ALA A 221 6.44 -13.21 -12.27
C ALA A 221 7.67 -12.49 -12.80
N SER A 222 8.01 -12.75 -14.06
CA SER A 222 9.10 -12.11 -14.77
C SER A 222 8.54 -11.30 -15.92
N HIS A 223 9.00 -10.06 -16.07
CA HIS A 223 8.38 -9.08 -16.98
C HIS A 223 6.86 -8.96 -16.78
N GLY A 224 6.41 -9.03 -15.52
CA GLY A 224 5.01 -9.00 -15.14
C GLY A 224 4.20 -10.26 -15.49
N LEU A 225 4.82 -11.33 -15.98
CA LEU A 225 4.13 -12.53 -16.43
C LEU A 225 4.54 -13.77 -15.63
N ALA A 226 3.58 -14.65 -15.36
CA ALA A 226 3.84 -16.00 -14.87
C ALA A 226 2.78 -16.98 -15.37
N SER A 227 3.06 -18.26 -15.19
CA SER A 227 2.07 -19.32 -15.38
C SER A 227 2.06 -20.25 -14.18
N VAL A 228 0.87 -20.60 -13.72
CA VAL A 228 0.66 -21.43 -12.53
C VAL A 228 -0.04 -22.73 -12.94
N PRO A 229 0.63 -23.89 -12.84
CA PRO A 229 0.00 -25.18 -13.09
C PRO A 229 -0.91 -25.54 -11.92
N VAL A 230 -2.07 -26.09 -12.25
CA VAL A 230 -3.05 -26.60 -11.29
C VAL A 230 -3.54 -27.98 -11.71
N SER A 231 -3.96 -28.80 -10.75
CA SER A 231 -4.43 -30.16 -11.02
C SER A 231 -5.75 -30.47 -10.34
N ALA A 232 -6.61 -31.19 -11.08
CA ALA A 232 -7.86 -31.78 -10.62
C ALA A 232 -7.67 -33.21 -10.10
N ALA A 233 -6.44 -33.60 -9.71
CA ALA A 233 -6.18 -34.93 -9.18
C ALA A 233 -7.02 -35.19 -7.91
N GLY A 234 -7.76 -36.31 -7.92
CA GLY A 234 -8.68 -36.66 -6.84
C GLY A 234 -10.02 -35.92 -6.85
N MET A 235 -10.27 -35.09 -7.87
CA MET A 235 -11.53 -34.36 -8.03
C MET A 235 -12.45 -35.07 -9.03
N SER A 236 -13.77 -34.90 -8.86
CA SER A 236 -14.82 -35.46 -9.69
C SER A 236 -15.47 -34.39 -10.58
N ALA A 237 -16.15 -34.84 -11.64
CA ALA A 237 -16.98 -33.94 -12.45
C ALA A 237 -18.02 -33.24 -11.57
N GLY A 238 -18.12 -31.91 -11.69
CA GLY A 238 -18.95 -31.07 -10.82
C GLY A 238 -18.18 -30.34 -9.71
N ASP A 239 -16.93 -30.74 -9.43
CA ASP A 239 -16.05 -29.98 -8.54
C ASP A 239 -15.48 -28.73 -9.23
N GLU A 240 -14.81 -27.87 -8.46
CA GLU A 240 -14.15 -26.66 -8.96
C GLU A 240 -12.73 -26.57 -8.38
N ILE A 241 -11.72 -26.32 -9.22
CA ILE A 241 -10.41 -25.85 -8.75
C ILE A 241 -10.55 -24.36 -8.47
N ARG A 242 -10.14 -23.94 -7.28
CA ARG A 242 -10.15 -22.54 -6.88
C ARG A 242 -8.83 -22.14 -6.24
N VAL A 243 -8.19 -21.13 -6.79
CA VAL A 243 -6.87 -20.64 -6.35
C VAL A 243 -6.93 -19.13 -6.18
N LYS A 244 -6.56 -18.66 -4.99
CA LYS A 244 -6.39 -17.23 -4.74
C LYS A 244 -4.95 -16.80 -5.00
N PHE A 245 -4.83 -15.62 -5.56
CA PHE A 245 -3.57 -14.95 -5.85
C PHE A 245 -3.48 -13.68 -5.01
N GLY A 246 -2.31 -13.38 -4.46
CA GLY A 246 -2.13 -12.16 -3.69
C GLY A 246 -0.68 -11.89 -3.34
N TRP A 247 -0.47 -10.86 -2.54
CA TRP A 247 0.84 -10.48 -2.03
C TRP A 247 1.05 -11.09 -0.65
N LYS A 248 2.30 -11.11 -0.17
CA LYS A 248 2.70 -11.78 1.08
C LYS A 248 1.80 -11.45 2.28
N TYR A 249 1.42 -10.18 2.44
CA TYR A 249 0.54 -9.70 3.52
C TYR A 249 -0.80 -9.16 3.01
N PHE A 250 -1.06 -9.25 1.70
CA PHE A 250 -2.32 -8.85 1.08
C PHE A 250 -2.84 -10.01 0.21
N PRO A 251 -3.32 -11.10 0.85
CA PRO A 251 -3.74 -12.31 0.14
C PRO A 251 -5.07 -12.09 -0.56
N GLY A 252 -5.35 -12.91 -1.59
CA GLY A 252 -6.64 -12.92 -2.26
C GLY A 252 -6.98 -11.61 -2.97
N ALA A 253 -5.97 -10.98 -3.58
CA ALA A 253 -6.16 -9.86 -4.49
C ALA A 253 -6.97 -10.27 -5.73
N GLU A 254 -6.86 -11.53 -6.17
CA GLU A 254 -7.58 -12.09 -7.31
C GLU A 254 -7.89 -13.59 -7.08
N ASP A 255 -8.89 -14.13 -7.78
CA ASP A 255 -9.37 -15.51 -7.63
C ASP A 255 -9.57 -16.19 -8.99
N ALA A 256 -8.92 -17.33 -9.22
CA ALA A 256 -9.11 -18.15 -10.41
C ALA A 256 -9.99 -19.35 -10.11
N ARG A 257 -10.93 -19.65 -11.01
CA ARG A 257 -11.85 -20.79 -10.91
C ARG A 257 -11.89 -21.59 -12.20
N ILE A 258 -11.84 -22.91 -12.08
CA ILE A 258 -11.86 -23.85 -13.20
C ILE A 258 -12.83 -24.97 -12.87
N ALA A 259 -13.85 -25.16 -13.69
CA ALA A 259 -14.81 -26.25 -13.51
C ALA A 259 -14.15 -27.60 -13.83
N VAL A 260 -14.40 -28.61 -12.98
CA VAL A 260 -13.99 -29.99 -13.26
C VAL A 260 -15.10 -30.68 -14.03
N VAL A 261 -14.79 -31.14 -15.25
CA VAL A 261 -15.74 -31.83 -16.14
C VAL A 261 -15.40 -33.30 -16.28
N ALA A 262 -16.33 -34.10 -16.80
CA ALA A 262 -16.04 -35.49 -17.14
C ALA A 262 -14.86 -35.58 -18.13
N ALA A 263 -14.06 -36.64 -17.99
CA ALA A 263 -12.92 -36.92 -18.86
C ALA A 263 -13.34 -37.26 -20.29
#